data_AF-A0A536PRV6-F1
#
_entry.id   AF-A0A536PRV6-F1
#
_cell.length_a   1.000
_cell.length_b   1.000
_cell.length_c   1.000
_cell.angle_alpha   90.00
_cell.angle_beta   90.00
_cell.angle_gamma   90.00
#
_symmetry.space_group_name_H-M   'P 1'
#
loop_
_entity.id
_entity.type
_entity.pdbx_description
1 polymer ?
#
loop_
_entity_poly.entity_id
_entity_poly.type
_entity_poly.pdbx_seq_one_letter_code
_entity_poly.pdbx_strand_id
1 'polypeptide(L)'
;MTEDIYRPDQWHDYFIIVGGASAALTGLVFVAMSLNPSVIAQDPTHRHRAVGTLAGFIAIFVICALGVMGGQDHRALGLEWLIVSAVAAVIYVYGYIQAIR
;
A
#
# COMPACT_ATOMS: atom_id res chain seq x y z
N MET A 1 19.71 6.81 32.55
CA MET A 1 19.83 6.04 31.30
C MET A 1 18.41 5.80 30.83
N THR A 2 17.87 6.70 30.02
CA THR A 2 16.56 6.50 29.39
C THR A 2 16.72 5.34 28.41
N GLU A 3 16.06 4.22 28.68
CA GLU A 3 15.93 3.18 27.67
C GLU A 3 15.35 3.82 26.41
N ASP A 4 16.09 3.75 25.31
CA ASP A 4 15.58 4.17 24.01
C ASP A 4 14.48 3.18 23.62
N ILE A 5 13.23 3.63 23.72
CA ILE A 5 12.03 2.81 23.48
C ILE A 5 11.91 2.46 21.99
N TYR A 6 12.52 3.27 21.12
CA TYR A 6 12.46 3.05 19.69
C TYR A 6 13.56 2.11 19.21
N ARG A 7 13.13 0.92 18.76
CA ARG A 7 14.00 -0.14 18.24
C ARG A 7 13.54 -0.53 16.83
N PRO A 8 13.87 0.27 15.80
CA PRO A 8 13.39 0.03 14.44
C PRO A 8 13.91 -1.32 13.88
N ASP A 9 15.07 -1.76 14.37
CA ASP A 9 15.71 -3.02 13.97
C ASP A 9 14.84 -4.25 14.26
N GLN A 10 14.03 -4.22 15.34
CA GLN A 10 13.14 -5.33 15.69
C GLN A 10 11.99 -5.52 14.71
N TRP A 11 11.64 -4.47 13.96
CA TRP A 11 10.55 -4.48 12.99
C TRP A 11 11.03 -4.68 11.56
N HIS A 12 12.34 -4.65 11.32
CA HIS A 12 12.93 -4.73 9.99
C HIS A 12 12.47 -5.97 9.22
N ASP A 13 12.59 -7.16 9.82
CA ASP A 13 12.19 -8.43 9.19
C ASP A 13 10.69 -8.48 8.87
N TYR A 14 9.86 -7.90 9.75
CA TYR A 14 8.42 -7.79 9.53
C TYR A 14 8.12 -6.95 8.29
N PHE A 15 8.74 -5.77 8.16
CA PHE A 15 8.56 -4.91 6.98
C PHE A 15 9.09 -5.55 5.70
N ILE A 16 10.19 -6.30 5.76
CA ILE A 16 10.71 -7.04 4.61
C ILE A 16 9.69 -8.09 4.15
N ILE A 17 9.16 -8.90 5.07
CA ILE A 17 8.20 -9.97 4.76
C ILE A 17 6.90 -9.39 4.20
N VAL A 18 6.29 -8.43 4.89
CA VAL A 18 5.02 -7.83 4.50
C VAL A 18 5.16 -6.99 3.23
N GLY A 19 6.22 -6.20 3.13
CA GLY A 19 6.57 -5.43 1.94
C GLY A 19 6.73 -6.34 0.72
N GLY A 20 7.52 -7.41 0.84
CA GLY A 20 7.71 -8.39 -0.23
C GLY A 20 6.41 -9.07 -0.67
N ALA A 21 5.58 -9.51 0.27
CA ALA A 21 4.28 -10.11 -0.05
C ALA A 21 3.35 -9.13 -0.78
N SER A 22 3.30 -7.87 -0.33
CA SER A 22 2.48 -6.83 -0.97
C SER A 22 2.98 -6.50 -2.38
N ALA A 23 4.28 -6.48 -2.62
CA ALA A 23 4.87 -6.29 -3.95
C ALA A 23 4.50 -7.44 -4.90
N ALA A 24 4.59 -8.68 -4.43
CA ALA A 24 4.20 -9.85 -5.21
C ALA A 24 2.71 -9.83 -5.58
N LEU A 25 1.84 -9.52 -4.62
CA LEU A 25 0.39 -9.39 -4.85
C LEU A 25 0.07 -8.25 -5.83
N THR A 26 0.75 -7.12 -5.71
CA THR A 26 0.64 -6.00 -6.67
C THR A 26 0.94 -6.47 -8.09
N GLY A 27 2.05 -7.21 -8.28
CA GLY A 27 2.42 -7.78 -9.57
C GLY A 27 1.38 -8.76 -10.11
N LEU A 28 0.87 -9.67 -9.27
CA LEU A 28 -0.17 -10.63 -9.64
C LEU A 28 -1.47 -9.95 -10.07
N VAL A 29 -1.92 -8.92 -9.35
CA VAL A 29 -3.13 -8.16 -9.71
C VAL A 29 -2.93 -7.42 -11.04
N PHE A 30 -1.75 -6.82 -11.27
CA PHE A 30 -1.42 -6.18 -12.53
C PHE A 30 -1.47 -7.16 -13.71
N VAL A 31 -0.90 -8.36 -13.55
CA VAL A 31 -0.94 -9.42 -14.57
C VAL A 31 -2.38 -9.89 -14.82
N ALA A 32 -3.17 -10.14 -13.76
CA ALA A 32 -4.55 -10.58 -13.87
C ALA A 32 -5.43 -9.56 -14.63
N MET A 33 -5.19 -8.27 -14.41
CA MET A 33 -5.87 -7.18 -15.12
C MET A 33 -5.46 -7.12 -16.60
N SER A 34 -4.20 -7.41 -16.92
CA SER A 34 -3.71 -7.39 -18.31
C SER A 34 -4.25 -8.56 -19.15
N LEU A 35 -4.51 -9.71 -18.52
CA LEU A 35 -5.00 -10.92 -19.20
C LEU A 35 -6.52 -10.93 -19.46
N ASN A 36 -7.31 -10.12 -18.75
CA ASN A 36 -8.78 -10.10 -18.88
C ASN A 36 -9.34 -8.74 -19.31
N PRO A 37 -8.93 -8.19 -20.47
CA PRO A 37 -9.45 -6.90 -20.96
C PRO A 37 -10.96 -6.94 -21.23
N SER A 38 -11.51 -8.10 -21.58
CA SER A 38 -12.95 -8.31 -21.81
C SER A 38 -13.80 -8.19 -20.54
N VAL A 39 -13.31 -8.67 -19.40
CA VAL A 39 -14.00 -8.52 -18.09
C VAL A 39 -13.92 -7.07 -17.59
N ILE A 40 -12.83 -6.37 -17.92
CA ILE A 40 -12.63 -4.95 -17.57
C ILE A 40 -13.50 -4.02 -18.42
N ALA A 41 -13.79 -4.40 -19.66
CA ALA A 41 -14.62 -3.62 -20.58
C ALA A 41 -16.13 -3.77 -20.31
N GLN A 42 -16.56 -4.86 -19.65
CA GLN A 42 -17.98 -5.16 -19.46
C GLN A 42 -18.60 -4.49 -18.22
N ASP A 43 -17.83 -4.15 -17.19
CA ASP A 43 -18.39 -3.56 -15.98
C ASP A 43 -17.42 -2.58 -15.26
N PRO A 44 -17.67 -1.26 -15.33
CA PRO A 44 -16.83 -0.22 -14.71
C PRO A 44 -16.64 -0.40 -13.20
N THR A 45 -17.61 -1.02 -12.54
CA THR A 45 -17.67 -1.22 -11.09
C THR A 45 -16.63 -2.24 -10.60
N HIS A 46 -16.43 -3.33 -11.36
CA HIS A 46 -15.44 -4.35 -11.07
C HIS A 46 -14.00 -3.85 -11.28
N ARG A 47 -13.81 -2.99 -12.28
CA ARG A 47 -12.52 -2.31 -12.54
C ARG A 47 -12.14 -1.38 -11.38
N HIS A 48 -13.09 -0.60 -10.86
CA HIS A 48 -12.83 0.35 -9.78
C HIS A 48 -12.40 -0.36 -8.49
N ARG A 49 -13.02 -1.51 -8.20
CA ARG A 49 -12.63 -2.36 -7.05
C ARG A 49 -11.25 -2.98 -7.22
N ALA A 50 -10.92 -3.49 -8.41
CA ALA A 50 -9.60 -4.06 -8.67
C ALA A 50 -8.47 -3.03 -8.55
N VAL A 51 -8.69 -1.81 -9.07
CA VAL A 51 -7.75 -0.69 -8.93
C VAL A 51 -7.61 -0.29 -7.46
N GLY A 52 -8.71 -0.27 -6.69
CA GLY A 52 -8.66 -0.02 -5.24
C GLY A 52 -7.82 -1.03 -4.47
N THR A 53 -7.95 -2.32 -4.78
CA THR A 53 -7.13 -3.38 -4.16
C THR A 53 -5.66 -3.25 -4.56
N LEU A 54 -5.37 -2.96 -5.83
CA LEU A 54 -4.01 -2.72 -6.32
C LEU A 54 -3.35 -1.53 -5.61
N ALA A 55 -4.07 -0.40 -5.50
CA ALA A 55 -3.60 0.78 -4.77
C ALA A 55 -3.32 0.47 -3.29
N GLY A 56 -4.12 -0.41 -2.68
CA GLY A 56 -3.88 -0.90 -1.32
C GLY A 56 -2.57 -1.64 -1.15
N PHE A 57 -2.30 -2.61 -2.01
CA PHE A 57 -1.04 -3.36 -1.95
C PHE A 57 0.17 -2.46 -2.22
N ILE A 58 0.05 -1.50 -3.14
CA ILE A 58 1.09 -0.49 -3.38
C ILE A 58 1.31 0.37 -2.14
N ALA A 59 0.25 0.83 -1.47
CA ALA A 59 0.38 1.64 -0.25
C ALA A 59 1.10 0.87 0.86
N ILE A 60 0.73 -0.40 1.08
CA ILE A 60 1.40 -1.28 2.07
C ILE A 60 2.87 -1.45 1.70
N PHE A 61 3.17 -1.70 0.42
CA PHE A 61 4.54 -1.82 -0.06
C PHE A 61 5.36 -0.57 0.24
N VAL A 62 4.83 0.61 -0.08
CA VAL A 62 5.53 1.89 0.14
C VAL A 62 5.76 2.14 1.63
N ILE A 63 4.77 1.90 2.49
CA ILE A 63 4.91 2.03 3.96
C ILE A 63 6.04 1.13 4.48
N CYS A 64 6.08 -0.13 4.04
CA CYS A 64 7.11 -1.07 4.45
C CYS A 64 8.50 -0.67 3.90
N ALA A 65 8.57 -0.24 2.65
CA ALA A 65 9.82 0.21 2.03
C ALA A 65 10.41 1.44 2.74
N LEU A 66 9.56 2.39 3.13
CA LEU A 66 9.97 3.55 3.95
C LEU A 66 10.44 3.11 5.34
N GLY A 67 9.72 2.16 5.97
CA GLY A 67 10.13 1.59 7.26
C GLY A 67 11.50 0.91 7.25
N VAL A 68 11.90 0.35 6.10
CA VAL A 68 13.18 -0.36 5.91
C VAL A 68 14.31 0.55 5.44
N MET A 69 14.01 1.71 4.84
CA MET A 69 15.00 2.62 4.22
C MET A 69 16.14 3.00 5.18
N GLY A 70 15.85 3.07 6.49
CA GLY A 70 16.84 3.32 7.53
C GLY A 70 17.38 4.75 7.54
N GLY A 71 17.93 5.20 8.67
CA GLY A 71 18.58 6.52 8.78
C GLY A 71 17.65 7.73 8.90
N GLN A 72 16.34 7.52 9.11
CA GLN A 72 15.35 8.60 9.31
C GLN A 72 14.98 8.78 10.78
N ASP A 73 14.78 10.03 11.19
CA ASP A 73 14.19 10.36 12.49
C ASP A 73 12.77 9.80 12.58
N HIS A 74 12.34 9.40 13.79
CA HIS A 74 11.05 8.73 13.98
C HIS A 74 9.87 9.65 13.60
N ARG A 75 10.07 10.97 13.74
CA ARG A 75 9.11 12.00 13.33
C ARG A 75 9.00 12.10 11.81
N ALA A 76 10.11 11.90 11.09
CA ALA A 76 10.11 11.90 9.64
C ALA A 76 9.38 10.66 9.10
N LEU A 77 9.71 9.46 9.62
CA LEU A 77 9.03 8.22 9.24
C LEU A 77 7.51 8.29 9.53
N GLY A 78 7.14 8.82 10.69
CA GLY A 78 5.73 9.02 11.04
C GLY A 78 5.00 9.98 10.09
N LEU A 79 5.67 11.04 9.64
CA LEU A 79 5.12 11.97 8.65
C LEU A 79 4.93 11.30 7.29
N GLU A 80 5.90 10.52 6.84
CA GLU A 80 5.81 9.81 5.56
C GLU A 80 4.68 8.77 5.58
N TRP A 81 4.55 7.99 6.66
CA TRP A 81 3.44 7.06 6.82
C TRP A 81 2.09 7.78 6.86
N LEU A 82 2.01 8.95 7.50
CA LEU A 82 0.80 9.75 7.54
C LEU A 82 0.43 10.25 6.13
N ILE A 83 1.40 10.71 5.35
CA ILE A 83 1.20 11.13 3.95
C ILE A 83 0.72 9.95 3.11
N VAL A 84 1.40 8.81 3.16
CA VAL A 84 1.03 7.62 2.37
C VAL A 84 -0.36 7.12 2.76
N SER A 85 -0.66 7.08 4.05
CA SER A 85 -1.98 6.67 4.57
C SER A 85 -3.09 7.65 4.17
N ALA A 86 -2.82 8.96 4.19
CA ALA A 86 -3.77 9.97 3.75
C ALA A 86 -4.07 9.84 2.24
N VAL A 87 -3.03 9.64 1.43
CA VAL A 87 -3.20 9.40 -0.02
C VAL A 87 -4.00 8.13 -0.27
N ALA A 88 -3.68 7.03 0.42
CA ALA A 88 -4.43 5.79 0.31
C ALA A 88 -5.89 5.96 0.73
N ALA A 89 -6.16 6.63 1.86
CA ALA A 89 -7.51 6.92 2.32
C ALA A 89 -8.31 7.72 1.29
N VAL A 90 -7.70 8.74 0.68
CA VAL A 90 -8.32 9.53 -0.38
C VAL A 90 -8.67 8.65 -1.59
N ILE A 91 -7.75 7.80 -2.05
CA ILE A 91 -8.00 6.85 -3.16
C ILE A 91 -9.17 5.91 -2.82
N TYR A 92 -9.19 5.35 -1.60
CA TYR A 92 -10.27 4.47 -1.16
C TYR A 92 -11.62 5.17 -1.07
N VAL A 93 -11.66 6.40 -0.51
CA VAL A 93 -12.89 7.19 -0.39
C VAL A 93 -13.43 7.54 -1.77
N TYR A 94 -12.58 8.00 -2.71
CA TYR A 94 -13.00 8.25 -4.09
C TYR A 94 -13.50 6.97 -4.77
N GLY A 95 -12.80 5.86 -4.58
CA GLY A 95 -13.20 4.59 -5.15
C GLY A 95 -14.54 4.08 -4.61
N TYR A 96 -14.83 4.35 -3.34
CA TYR A 96 -16.09 4.02 -2.70
C TYR A 96 -17.24 4.90 -3.20
N ILE A 97 -17.01 6.21 -3.31
CA ILE A 97 -18.00 7.17 -3.85
C ILE A 97 -18.35 6.80 -5.30
N GLN A 98 -17.36 6.44 -6.10
CA GLN A 98 -17.57 6.08 -7.51
C GLN A 98 -18.22 4.71 -7.70
N ALA A 99 -18.14 3.81 -6.71
CA ALA A 99 -18.84 2.52 -6.73
C ALA A 99 -20.33 2.62 -6.34
N ILE A 100 -20.72 3.67 -5.60
CA ILE A 100 -22.12 3.89 -5.18
C ILE A 100 -22.91 4.68 -6.24
N ARG A 101 -22.21 5.39 -7.12
CA ARG A 101 -22.81 6.24 -8.16
C ARG A 101 -23.06 5.48 -9.44
#